data_AF-A0AAV8Y9Y1-F1
#
_entry.id   AF-A0AAV8Y9Y1-F1
#
_cell.length_a   1.000
_cell.length_b   1.000
_cell.length_c   1.000
_cell.angle_alpha   90.00
_cell.angle_beta   90.00
_cell.angle_gamma   90.00
#
_symmetry.space_group_name_H-M   'P 1'
#
loop_
_entity.id
_entity.type
_entity.pdbx_description
1 polymer ?
#
loop_
_entity_poly.entity_id
_entity_poly.type
_entity_poly.pdbx_seq_one_letter_code
_entity_poly.pdbx_strand_id
1 'polypeptide(L)'
;MLSKCMRLGRRYYRFVRLYKRGYKVLHISNLHGIHLRTGCFCNPGACQRFLKLTPSDVVNHFNAGHVCGDQHDLVENCPTGSVRISFGYMSMQEDADQFLNMIETCFVSKPVIKTLPSNWYDIRRNYEELFVKFSEINKNVSPVSKIVNVNTDYNNDKYVADDYIVNMIKKDDEIGILQQILVYPVKSCGAFLVTDNWTLTPTGLKYDREWMIINPSGICLTQKHNKKLCLIKPEINVKKKILKLRFKGQSDIDVSLIHPSNGEYKAYLCQSKVCGDRIQGWDCGDEVSEWLSINLDMPGLRLLRQCNSTKEILGRFSSKDATPQLSLANKAQYLLLNLASVTWLMQKVSDGELNEDTNSVILRFRPNFLVSFTQPFHENKFEMFSFDNILLKSSGKCTRCQMICINQNTGEISKEPLHSLSREFKGKVTFGIYLNQEVSDREITLSLGSKVIGRNKSV
;
A
#
# COMPACT_ATOMS: atom_id res chain seq x y z
N MET A 1 8.77 4.53 -32.85
CA MET A 1 7.67 3.92 -32.07
C MET A 1 8.08 2.52 -31.65
N LEU A 2 8.31 2.26 -30.36
CA LEU A 2 8.56 0.91 -29.84
C LEU A 2 7.44 0.54 -28.86
N SER A 3 6.70 -0.51 -29.18
CA SER A 3 5.57 -1.08 -28.46
C SER A 3 5.99 -2.39 -27.80
N LYS A 4 5.77 -2.55 -26.48
CA LYS A 4 5.74 -3.86 -25.82
C LYS A 4 4.28 -4.33 -25.76
N CYS A 5 3.99 -5.50 -26.33
CA CYS A 5 2.69 -6.17 -26.22
C CYS A 5 2.61 -6.99 -24.93
N MET A 6 1.40 -7.13 -24.36
CA MET A 6 1.06 -8.10 -23.32
C MET A 6 -0.18 -8.89 -23.78
N ARG A 7 -0.21 -10.19 -23.51
CA ARG A 7 -1.15 -11.21 -24.05
C ARG A 7 -2.28 -11.51 -23.05
N LEU A 8 -3.52 -11.62 -23.52
CA LEU A 8 -4.68 -12.23 -22.84
C LEU A 8 -5.55 -12.90 -23.92
N GLY A 9 -5.67 -14.23 -23.92
CA GLY A 9 -6.60 -14.96 -24.81
C GLY A 9 -6.31 -14.85 -26.33
N ARG A 10 -7.04 -15.62 -27.15
CA ARG A 10 -6.75 -15.89 -28.59
C ARG A 10 -6.92 -14.72 -29.58
N ARG A 11 -6.90 -13.43 -29.19
CA ARG A 11 -6.91 -12.30 -30.15
C ARG A 11 -6.10 -11.10 -29.63
N TYR A 12 -5.33 -10.47 -30.51
CA TYR A 12 -4.53 -9.28 -30.22
C TYR A 12 -5.39 -8.01 -30.30
N TYR A 13 -5.40 -7.19 -29.24
CA TYR A 13 -5.90 -5.80 -29.33
C TYR A 13 -4.75 -4.81 -29.15
N ARG A 14 -4.72 -3.78 -30.00
CA ARG A 14 -3.61 -2.82 -30.16
C ARG A 14 -3.77 -1.67 -29.17
N PHE A 15 -2.66 -1.21 -28.58
CA PHE A 15 -2.61 0.03 -27.80
C PHE A 15 -2.85 1.24 -28.70
N VAL A 16 -3.84 2.07 -28.37
CA VAL A 16 -3.96 3.43 -28.89
C VAL A 16 -3.14 4.34 -27.98
N ARG A 17 -2.08 4.93 -28.51
CA ARG A 17 -1.33 5.98 -27.81
C ARG A 17 -1.74 7.32 -28.39
N LEU A 18 -2.44 8.11 -27.58
CA LEU A 18 -2.81 9.47 -27.92
C LEU A 18 -1.71 10.43 -27.53
N TYR A 19 -1.27 11.20 -28.52
CA TYR A 19 -0.39 12.34 -28.32
C TYR A 19 -1.21 13.59 -28.47
N LYS A 20 -1.87 13.98 -27.37
CA LYS A 20 -2.30 15.36 -27.07
C LYS A 20 -3.14 15.34 -25.80
N ARG A 21 -2.89 16.32 -24.94
CA ARG A 21 -3.82 16.85 -23.94
C ARG A 21 -4.40 15.81 -22.97
N GLY A 22 -3.60 15.41 -21.98
CA GLY A 22 -3.99 14.38 -21.00
C GLY A 22 -5.23 14.74 -20.19
N TYR A 23 -5.45 16.03 -19.90
CA TYR A 23 -6.68 16.51 -19.28
C TYR A 23 -7.85 16.53 -20.27
N LYS A 24 -7.65 17.05 -21.49
CA LYS A 24 -8.72 17.08 -22.51
C LYS A 24 -9.20 15.69 -22.93
N VAL A 25 -8.30 14.72 -23.05
CA VAL A 25 -8.63 13.32 -23.36
C VAL A 25 -9.43 12.71 -22.21
N LEU A 26 -9.08 12.98 -20.95
CA LEU A 26 -9.86 12.52 -19.80
C LEU A 26 -11.30 13.06 -19.83
N HIS A 27 -11.45 14.37 -20.07
CA HIS A 27 -12.76 15.02 -20.06
C HIS A 27 -13.66 14.54 -21.20
N ILE A 28 -13.12 14.47 -22.42
CA ILE A 28 -13.86 13.96 -23.58
C ILE A 28 -14.19 12.47 -23.41
N SER A 29 -13.28 11.66 -22.85
CA SER A 29 -13.56 10.25 -22.57
C SER A 29 -14.76 10.08 -21.63
N ASN A 30 -14.84 10.89 -20.56
CA ASN A 30 -15.98 10.86 -19.65
C ASN A 30 -17.31 11.21 -20.34
N LEU A 31 -17.30 12.17 -21.28
CA LEU A 31 -18.49 12.52 -22.08
C LEU A 31 -18.93 11.37 -23.00
N HIS A 32 -18.00 10.50 -23.41
CA HIS A 32 -18.26 9.30 -24.18
C HIS A 32 -18.53 8.05 -23.31
N GLY A 33 -18.72 8.21 -21.99
CA GLY A 33 -18.97 7.11 -21.05
C GLY A 33 -17.73 6.25 -20.76
N ILE A 34 -16.53 6.74 -21.12
CA ILE A 34 -15.27 6.03 -20.96
C ILE A 34 -14.52 6.60 -19.76
N HIS A 35 -14.41 5.81 -18.71
CA HIS A 35 -13.67 6.19 -17.51
C HIS A 35 -12.17 5.94 -17.68
N LEU A 36 -11.41 7.01 -17.93
CA LEU A 36 -9.95 6.96 -17.96
C LEU A 36 -9.34 7.40 -16.63
N ARG A 37 -8.15 6.86 -16.34
CA ARG A 37 -7.22 7.46 -15.39
C ARG A 37 -6.05 8.04 -16.18
N THR A 38 -5.94 9.36 -16.21
CA THR A 38 -4.83 10.04 -16.86
C THR A 38 -3.82 10.55 -15.83
N GLY A 39 -2.58 10.73 -16.29
CA GLY A 39 -1.46 11.23 -15.51
C GLY A 39 -0.22 11.28 -16.41
N CYS A 40 0.68 12.23 -16.16
CA CYS A 40 1.99 12.19 -16.79
C CYS A 40 2.76 10.96 -16.25
N PHE A 41 3.66 10.38 -17.05
CA PHE A 41 4.43 9.23 -16.58
C PHE A 41 5.14 9.61 -15.28
N CYS A 42 5.01 8.79 -14.23
CA CYS A 42 5.77 8.92 -12.98
C CYS A 42 7.29 8.70 -13.18
N ASN A 43 7.73 8.59 -14.44
CA ASN A 43 9.10 8.55 -14.89
C ASN A 43 9.27 9.69 -15.93
N PRO A 44 9.71 10.89 -15.50
CA PRO A 44 9.92 12.03 -16.39
C PRO A 44 10.95 11.73 -17.48
N GLY A 45 11.92 10.85 -17.23
CA GLY A 45 12.89 10.39 -18.24
C GLY A 45 12.25 9.61 -19.40
N ALA A 46 11.13 8.92 -19.15
CA ALA A 46 10.37 8.27 -20.23
C ALA A 46 9.62 9.29 -21.10
N CYS A 47 9.04 10.34 -20.48
CA CYS A 47 8.46 11.47 -21.22
C CYS A 47 9.53 12.19 -22.04
N GLN A 48 10.67 12.53 -21.42
CA GLN A 48 11.77 13.23 -22.05
C GLN A 48 12.31 12.46 -23.26
N ARG A 49 12.62 11.16 -23.08
CA ARG A 49 13.09 10.30 -24.17
C ARG A 49 12.07 10.16 -25.30
N PHE A 50 10.78 10.08 -24.96
CA PHE A 50 9.74 9.78 -25.94
C PHE A 50 9.29 11.01 -26.72
N LEU A 51 9.09 12.14 -26.03
CA LEU A 51 8.74 13.43 -26.61
C LEU A 51 9.96 14.17 -27.19
N LYS A 52 11.16 13.57 -27.05
CA LYS A 52 12.45 14.15 -27.44
C LYS A 52 12.70 15.53 -26.81
N LEU A 53 12.26 15.71 -25.58
CA LEU A 53 12.49 16.94 -24.83
C LEU A 53 13.97 17.03 -24.45
N THR A 54 14.55 18.22 -24.59
CA THR A 54 15.89 18.50 -24.09
C THR A 54 15.86 18.68 -22.56
N PRO A 55 17.01 18.53 -21.86
CA PRO A 55 17.07 18.86 -20.44
C PRO A 55 16.61 20.28 -20.11
N SER A 56 16.89 21.26 -20.98
CA SER A 56 16.41 22.64 -20.87
C SER A 56 14.88 22.74 -20.95
N ASP A 57 14.22 22.00 -21.84
CA ASP A 57 12.75 22.02 -21.94
C ASP A 57 12.09 21.50 -20.66
N VAL A 58 12.69 20.47 -20.04
CA VAL A 58 12.20 19.91 -18.78
C VAL A 58 12.34 20.91 -17.62
N VAL A 59 13.45 21.65 -17.56
CA VAL A 59 13.65 22.73 -16.59
C VAL A 59 12.69 23.89 -16.83
N ASN A 60 12.46 24.26 -18.09
CA ASN A 60 11.50 25.30 -18.46
C ASN A 60 10.06 24.90 -18.10
N HIS A 61 9.67 23.64 -18.32
CA HIS A 61 8.36 23.13 -17.87
C HIS A 61 8.21 23.22 -16.35
N PHE A 62 9.26 22.89 -15.59
CA PHE A 62 9.25 23.01 -14.12
C PHE A 62 9.12 24.48 -13.66
N ASN A 63 9.88 25.39 -14.28
CA ASN A 63 9.84 26.81 -13.97
C ASN A 63 8.51 27.46 -14.37
N ALA A 64 7.85 26.96 -15.42
CA ALA A 64 6.50 27.35 -15.81
C ALA A 64 5.40 26.80 -14.86
N GLY A 65 5.78 26.10 -13.79
CA GLY A 65 4.87 25.58 -12.78
C GLY A 65 4.12 24.31 -13.20
N HIS A 66 4.59 23.59 -14.23
CA HIS A 66 3.95 22.36 -14.68
C HIS A 66 4.06 21.25 -13.62
N VAL A 67 2.93 20.65 -13.27
CA VAL A 67 2.85 19.51 -12.35
C VAL A 67 2.01 18.39 -12.95
N CYS A 68 2.35 17.15 -12.60
CA CYS A 68 1.66 15.98 -13.14
C CYS A 68 0.16 16.01 -12.81
N GLY A 69 -0.68 16.04 -13.87
CA GLY A 69 -2.14 16.05 -13.74
C GLY A 69 -2.74 17.45 -13.58
N ASP A 70 -1.98 18.51 -13.84
CA ASP A 70 -2.53 19.85 -14.00
C ASP A 70 -3.37 19.99 -15.28
N GLN A 71 -3.94 21.19 -15.48
CA GLN A 71 -4.71 21.53 -16.68
C GLN A 71 -3.81 22.03 -17.83
N HIS A 72 -2.49 22.10 -17.63
CA HIS A 72 -1.52 22.66 -18.58
C HIS A 72 -0.96 21.56 -19.48
N ASP A 73 -1.76 21.21 -20.49
CA ASP A 73 -1.47 20.16 -21.46
C ASP A 73 -0.37 20.54 -22.48
N LEU A 74 0.01 21.82 -22.56
CA LEU A 74 1.03 22.38 -23.45
C LEU A 74 1.84 23.45 -22.69
N VAL A 75 3.16 23.43 -22.84
CA VAL A 75 4.05 24.53 -22.46
C VAL A 75 4.83 24.90 -23.72
N GLU A 76 4.75 26.17 -24.15
CA GLU A 76 5.39 26.65 -25.39
C GLU A 76 5.07 25.81 -26.65
N ASN A 77 3.82 25.36 -26.78
CA ASN A 77 3.33 24.45 -27.83
C ASN A 77 3.92 23.02 -27.83
N CYS A 78 4.76 22.69 -26.84
CA CYS A 78 5.26 21.34 -26.63
C CYS A 78 4.30 20.56 -25.71
N PRO A 79 3.94 19.31 -26.06
CA PRO A 79 3.13 18.46 -25.20
C PRO A 79 3.88 18.12 -23.92
N THR A 80 3.21 18.26 -22.78
CA THR A 80 3.81 18.07 -21.45
C THR A 80 3.78 16.61 -20.98
N GLY A 81 3.06 15.72 -21.69
CA GLY A 81 2.93 14.32 -21.31
C GLY A 81 2.28 13.43 -22.36
N SER A 82 1.97 12.19 -21.97
CA SER A 82 1.26 11.23 -22.82
C SER A 82 0.26 10.42 -22.01
N VAL A 83 -0.83 9.98 -22.65
CA VAL A 83 -1.85 9.15 -22.01
C VAL A 83 -1.60 7.67 -22.32
N ARG A 84 -1.47 6.87 -21.27
CA ARG A 84 -1.44 5.40 -21.36
C ARG A 84 -2.79 4.84 -20.95
N ILE A 85 -3.31 3.92 -21.76
CA ILE A 85 -4.56 3.21 -21.49
C ILE A 85 -4.26 1.74 -21.29
N SER A 86 -4.91 1.15 -20.29
CA SER A 86 -4.82 -0.28 -20.00
C SER A 86 -6.24 -0.80 -19.84
N PHE A 87 -6.58 -1.84 -20.59
CA PHE A 87 -7.88 -2.50 -20.50
C PHE A 87 -7.87 -3.51 -19.36
N GLY A 88 -8.98 -3.58 -18.63
CA GLY A 88 -9.18 -4.51 -17.52
C GLY A 88 -9.65 -5.88 -18.02
N TYR A 89 -9.74 -6.86 -17.13
CA TYR A 89 -10.24 -8.20 -17.46
C TYR A 89 -11.68 -8.20 -18.00
N MET A 90 -12.51 -7.28 -17.50
CA MET A 90 -13.90 -7.12 -17.93
C MET A 90 -14.06 -6.27 -19.20
N SER A 91 -12.97 -5.72 -19.74
CA SER A 91 -13.04 -4.93 -20.97
C SER A 91 -13.26 -5.83 -22.17
N MET A 92 -14.26 -5.50 -22.97
CA MET A 92 -14.57 -6.20 -24.21
C MET A 92 -13.91 -5.51 -25.41
N GLN A 93 -13.98 -6.14 -26.59
CA GLN A 93 -13.45 -5.55 -27.82
C GLN A 93 -14.18 -4.24 -28.14
N GLU A 94 -15.48 -4.22 -27.89
CA GLU A 94 -16.39 -3.11 -28.12
C GLU A 94 -15.96 -1.88 -27.31
N ASP A 95 -15.45 -2.07 -26.09
CA ASP A 95 -14.89 -0.99 -25.27
C ASP A 95 -13.63 -0.38 -25.90
N ALA A 96 -12.78 -1.22 -26.50
CA ALA A 96 -11.57 -0.77 -27.19
C ALA A 96 -11.90 -0.07 -28.51
N ASP A 97 -12.92 -0.55 -29.22
CA ASP A 97 -13.41 0.02 -30.48
C ASP A 97 -14.14 1.36 -30.24
N GLN A 98 -14.96 1.46 -29.20
CA GLN A 98 -15.58 2.72 -28.77
C GLN A 98 -14.53 3.76 -28.38
N PHE A 99 -13.48 3.33 -27.69
CA PHE A 99 -12.35 4.19 -27.37
C PHE A 99 -11.61 4.68 -28.62
N LEU A 100 -11.27 3.75 -29.53
CA LEU A 100 -10.64 4.05 -30.82
C LEU A 100 -11.47 5.05 -31.65
N ASN A 101 -12.79 4.85 -31.71
CA ASN A 101 -13.70 5.69 -32.45
C ASN A 101 -13.75 7.12 -31.87
N MET A 102 -13.79 7.25 -30.54
CA MET A 102 -13.69 8.55 -29.86
C MET A 102 -12.38 9.26 -30.19
N ILE A 103 -11.27 8.52 -30.32
CA ILE A 103 -9.97 9.08 -30.72
C ILE A 103 -9.98 9.58 -32.16
N GLU A 104 -10.45 8.74 -33.08
CA GLU A 104 -10.51 9.08 -34.48
C GLU A 104 -11.41 10.30 -34.72
N THR A 105 -12.57 10.34 -34.07
CA THR A 105 -13.56 11.41 -34.21
C THR A 105 -13.11 12.72 -33.57
N CYS A 106 -12.53 12.67 -32.37
CA CYS A 106 -12.28 13.89 -31.58
C CYS A 106 -10.84 14.41 -31.68
N PHE A 107 -9.88 13.58 -32.11
CA PHE A 107 -8.44 13.90 -31.98
C PHE A 107 -7.58 13.65 -33.23
N VAL A 108 -8.11 13.04 -34.30
CA VAL A 108 -7.34 12.74 -35.53
C VAL A 108 -7.82 13.61 -36.70
N SER A 109 -6.91 14.37 -37.31
CA SER A 109 -7.15 15.07 -38.57
C SER A 109 -6.71 14.19 -39.75
N LYS A 110 -7.57 14.03 -40.77
CA LYS A 110 -7.29 13.18 -41.95
C LYS A 110 -6.28 13.86 -42.91
N PRO A 111 -5.44 13.09 -43.64
CA PRO A 111 -5.48 11.63 -43.84
C PRO A 111 -4.71 10.82 -42.78
N VAL A 112 -5.21 9.61 -42.48
CA VAL A 112 -4.63 8.69 -41.48
C VAL A 112 -3.40 7.98 -42.03
N ILE A 113 -2.22 8.24 -41.46
CA ILE A 113 -0.98 7.53 -41.81
C ILE A 113 -0.92 6.20 -41.03
N LYS A 114 -1.20 5.08 -41.70
CA LYS A 114 -0.98 3.73 -41.14
C LYS A 114 0.49 3.31 -41.32
N THR A 115 1.34 3.56 -40.33
CA THR A 115 2.68 2.95 -40.27
C THR A 115 2.65 1.69 -39.39
N LEU A 116 3.10 0.57 -39.96
CA LEU A 116 3.43 -0.65 -39.20
C LEU A 116 4.96 -0.67 -39.01
N PRO A 117 5.47 -0.94 -37.80
CA PRO A 117 6.90 -1.12 -37.59
C PRO A 117 7.43 -2.27 -38.46
N SER A 118 8.59 -2.11 -39.09
CA SER A 118 9.21 -3.08 -40.00
C SER A 118 9.46 -4.46 -39.35
N ASN A 119 9.66 -4.47 -38.05
CA ASN A 119 9.86 -5.64 -37.18
C ASN A 119 8.57 -6.35 -36.75
N TRP A 120 7.41 -5.99 -37.32
CA TRP A 120 6.12 -6.65 -37.02
C TRP A 120 6.10 -8.13 -37.43
N TYR A 121 6.74 -8.46 -38.56
CA TYR A 121 6.84 -9.84 -39.04
C TYR A 121 7.76 -10.69 -38.15
N ASP A 122 8.82 -10.09 -37.59
CA ASP A 122 9.75 -10.76 -36.67
C ASP A 122 9.12 -11.08 -35.31
N ILE A 123 8.26 -10.19 -34.81
CA ILE A 123 7.56 -10.39 -33.53
C ILE A 123 6.55 -11.54 -33.65
N ARG A 124 5.88 -11.68 -34.81
CA ARG A 124 4.96 -12.78 -35.09
C ARG A 124 5.69 -14.12 -35.22
N ARG A 125 6.82 -14.14 -35.94
CA ARG A 125 7.63 -15.37 -36.12
C ARG A 125 8.25 -15.85 -34.80
N ASN A 126 8.80 -14.93 -34.00
CA ASN A 126 9.28 -15.24 -32.65
C ASN A 126 8.18 -15.81 -31.74
N TYR A 127 6.92 -15.42 -31.95
CA TYR A 127 5.80 -15.93 -31.16
C TYR A 127 5.41 -17.37 -31.52
N GLU A 128 5.52 -17.74 -32.80
CA GLU A 128 5.28 -19.10 -33.30
C GLU A 128 6.43 -20.04 -32.88
N GLU A 129 7.67 -19.55 -32.88
CA GLU A 129 8.86 -20.30 -32.44
C GLU A 129 8.92 -20.50 -30.90
N LEU A 130 8.55 -19.51 -30.09
CA LEU A 130 8.65 -19.57 -28.62
C LEU A 130 7.54 -20.38 -27.93
N PHE A 131 6.41 -20.64 -28.58
CA PHE A 131 5.22 -21.20 -27.92
C PHE A 131 4.67 -22.50 -28.51
N VAL A 132 5.26 -23.02 -29.60
CA VAL A 132 4.88 -24.33 -30.17
C VAL A 132 5.85 -25.45 -29.75
N LYS A 133 7.09 -25.15 -29.33
CA LYS A 133 8.12 -26.14 -28.96
C LYS A 133 8.58 -26.05 -27.50
N PHE A 134 7.66 -26.12 -26.53
CA PHE A 134 8.02 -26.43 -25.14
C PHE A 134 7.45 -27.77 -24.68
N SER A 135 7.44 -28.74 -25.59
CA SER A 135 7.81 -30.11 -25.23
C SER A 135 9.30 -30.22 -25.59
N GLU A 136 10.14 -30.48 -24.58
CA GLU A 136 11.58 -30.84 -24.66
C GLU A 136 12.64 -29.77 -24.27
N ILE A 137 13.23 -30.03 -23.08
CA ILE A 137 14.68 -30.01 -22.76
C ILE A 137 15.38 -28.67 -22.45
N ASN A 138 15.55 -28.43 -21.14
CA ASN A 138 16.81 -28.32 -20.37
C ASN A 138 18.14 -27.82 -21.01
N LYS A 139 18.81 -26.90 -20.28
CA LYS A 139 20.27 -26.71 -20.02
C LYS A 139 20.93 -25.36 -20.42
N ASN A 140 21.52 -24.75 -19.38
CA ASN A 140 22.80 -24.01 -19.31
C ASN A 140 23.12 -22.88 -20.29
N VAL A 141 23.17 -21.62 -19.82
CA VAL A 141 24.27 -20.67 -20.16
C VAL A 141 24.48 -19.64 -19.01
N SER A 142 25.76 -19.39 -18.70
CA SER A 142 26.36 -18.55 -17.65
C SER A 142 26.48 -17.05 -18.01
N PRO A 143 26.89 -16.14 -17.09
CA PRO A 143 26.61 -14.71 -17.13
C PRO A 143 27.71 -13.85 -17.76
N VAL A 144 27.33 -12.66 -18.26
CA VAL A 144 28.26 -11.65 -18.79
C VAL A 144 28.48 -10.55 -17.75
N SER A 145 29.76 -10.26 -17.54
CA SER A 145 30.36 -9.32 -16.59
C SER A 145 30.72 -7.96 -17.25
N LYS A 146 31.04 -7.00 -16.36
CA LYS A 146 31.93 -5.81 -16.49
C LYS A 146 31.23 -4.44 -16.43
N ILE A 147 31.44 -3.71 -15.33
CA ILE A 147 32.46 -2.67 -15.00
C ILE A 147 31.94 -1.27 -15.36
N VAL A 148 31.75 -0.41 -14.34
CA VAL A 148 32.21 0.99 -14.32
C VAL A 148 32.51 1.39 -12.87
N ASN A 149 33.75 1.84 -12.65
CA ASN A 149 34.24 2.49 -11.43
C ASN A 149 33.68 3.90 -11.29
N VAL A 150 33.31 4.33 -10.08
CA VAL A 150 33.38 5.75 -9.69
C VAL A 150 33.83 5.85 -8.24
N ASN A 151 34.80 6.74 -8.04
CA ASN A 151 35.54 7.01 -6.83
C ASN A 151 34.67 7.45 -5.64
N THR A 152 35.17 7.06 -4.48
CA THR A 152 34.84 7.52 -3.14
C THR A 152 35.24 8.99 -2.94
N ASP A 153 34.36 9.77 -2.33
CA ASP A 153 34.74 10.79 -1.35
C ASP A 153 33.61 10.90 -0.31
N TYR A 154 33.88 10.38 0.88
CA TYR A 154 33.09 10.53 2.09
C TYR A 154 33.89 11.43 3.02
N ASN A 155 33.32 12.57 3.42
CA ASN A 155 33.75 13.25 4.63
C ASN A 155 32.61 13.24 5.64
N ASN A 156 32.98 12.75 6.82
CA ASN A 156 32.23 12.68 8.06
C ASN A 156 31.65 14.03 8.47
N ASP A 157 30.50 14.02 9.15
CA ASP A 157 30.47 14.67 10.46
C ASP A 157 29.34 14.13 11.38
N LYS A 158 29.83 13.62 12.52
CA LYS A 158 29.38 13.77 13.91
C LYS A 158 27.91 13.55 14.27
N TYR A 159 27.71 12.41 14.94
CA TYR A 159 26.75 12.23 16.03
C TYR A 159 26.99 13.27 17.13
N VAL A 160 25.93 13.98 17.50
CA VAL A 160 25.83 14.73 18.76
C VAL A 160 24.74 14.05 19.57
N ALA A 161 25.16 13.53 20.73
CA ALA A 161 24.29 13.10 21.82
C ALA A 161 23.65 14.33 22.49
N ASP A 162 22.80 14.08 23.50
CA ASP A 162 22.11 15.05 24.37
C ASP A 162 20.65 15.28 23.94
N ASP A 163 19.63 15.32 24.81
CA ASP A 163 19.62 15.25 26.26
C ASP A 163 18.19 14.94 26.73
N TYR A 164 18.07 14.55 28.00
CA TYR A 164 16.83 14.26 28.72
C TYR A 164 15.77 15.39 28.61
N ILE A 165 14.60 15.10 28.02
CA ILE A 165 13.39 15.91 28.25
C ILE A 165 12.60 15.30 29.41
N VAL A 166 12.80 15.88 30.60
CA VAL A 166 11.87 15.76 31.71
C VAL A 166 10.60 16.54 31.35
N ASN A 167 9.47 15.83 31.38
CA ASN A 167 8.11 16.31 31.15
C ASN A 167 7.76 17.51 32.05
N MET A 168 7.71 18.72 31.47
CA MET A 168 6.88 19.81 32.00
C MET A 168 5.66 19.96 31.10
N ILE A 169 4.48 19.67 31.67
CA ILE A 169 3.18 19.90 31.02
C ILE A 169 2.99 21.42 30.93
N LYS A 170 2.86 21.97 29.71
CA LYS A 170 2.53 23.38 29.51
C LYS A 170 1.03 23.59 29.70
N LYS A 171 0.64 24.81 30.08
CA LYS A 171 -0.76 25.18 30.36
C LYS A 171 -1.72 25.02 29.17
N ASP A 172 -1.16 24.93 27.95
CA ASP A 172 -1.88 24.73 26.68
C ASP A 172 -1.79 23.29 26.14
N ASP A 173 -1.22 22.36 26.92
CA ASP A 173 -1.14 20.94 26.53
C ASP A 173 -2.51 20.28 26.66
N GLU A 174 -3.10 19.90 25.53
CA GLU A 174 -4.35 19.14 25.49
C GLU A 174 -4.09 17.67 25.86
N ILE A 175 -4.90 17.17 26.80
CA ILE A 175 -4.72 15.87 27.43
C ILE A 175 -5.82 14.92 26.94
N GLY A 176 -5.42 13.79 26.38
CA GLY A 176 -6.26 12.63 26.11
C GLY A 176 -5.83 11.41 26.92
N ILE A 177 -6.59 10.33 26.78
CA ILE A 177 -6.28 9.03 27.39
C ILE A 177 -6.22 7.98 26.29
N LEU A 178 -5.26 7.06 26.36
CA LEU A 178 -5.19 5.90 25.48
C LEU A 178 -6.28 4.89 25.87
N GLN A 179 -7.32 4.80 25.05
CA GLN A 179 -8.48 3.96 25.29
C GLN A 179 -8.29 2.53 24.81
N GLN A 180 -7.66 2.34 23.64
CA GLN A 180 -7.44 1.02 23.04
C GLN A 180 -6.12 0.96 22.31
N ILE A 181 -5.48 -0.22 22.40
CA ILE A 181 -4.35 -0.63 21.56
C ILE A 181 -4.84 -1.81 20.71
N LEU A 182 -4.71 -1.68 19.40
CA LEU A 182 -5.14 -2.67 18.43
C LEU A 182 -3.95 -3.12 17.59
N VAL A 183 -3.72 -4.43 17.58
CA VAL A 183 -2.67 -5.08 16.80
C VAL A 183 -3.33 -5.82 15.64
N TYR A 184 -2.71 -5.86 14.47
CA TYR A 184 -3.22 -6.61 13.32
C TYR A 184 -2.15 -7.59 12.86
N PRO A 185 -2.06 -8.76 13.52
CA PRO A 185 -0.95 -9.68 13.30
C PRO A 185 -0.86 -10.12 11.84
N VAL A 186 -1.98 -10.53 11.27
CA VAL A 186 -2.07 -10.93 9.87
C VAL A 186 -2.59 -9.77 9.01
N LYS A 187 -1.85 -9.42 7.95
CA LYS A 187 -2.21 -8.37 7.00
C LYS A 187 -3.64 -8.59 6.47
N SER A 188 -4.44 -7.53 6.53
CA SER A 188 -5.84 -7.51 6.10
C SER A 188 -6.81 -8.37 6.94
N CYS A 189 -6.36 -9.02 8.03
CA CYS A 189 -7.26 -9.71 8.96
C CYS A 189 -7.79 -8.78 10.06
N GLY A 190 -8.66 -9.31 10.91
CA GLY A 190 -9.24 -8.59 12.05
C GLY A 190 -8.20 -8.10 13.07
N ALA A 191 -8.63 -7.20 13.95
CA ALA A 191 -7.82 -6.70 15.04
C ALA A 191 -7.74 -7.72 16.19
N PHE A 192 -6.58 -7.78 16.82
CA PHE A 192 -6.39 -8.28 18.17
C PHE A 192 -6.44 -7.08 19.13
N LEU A 193 -7.39 -7.08 20.06
CA LEU A 193 -7.54 -6.03 21.07
C LEU A 193 -6.68 -6.38 22.28
N VAL A 194 -5.77 -5.48 22.64
CA VAL A 194 -4.93 -5.62 23.84
C VAL A 194 -5.77 -5.32 25.08
N THR A 195 -5.60 -6.11 26.14
CA THR A 195 -6.37 -5.97 27.39
C THR A 195 -5.72 -5.03 28.40
N ASP A 196 -4.39 -5.00 28.47
CA ASP A 196 -3.67 -4.28 29.53
C ASP A 196 -2.55 -3.41 28.96
N ASN A 197 -1.55 -4.04 28.35
CA ASN A 197 -0.37 -3.37 27.83
C ASN A 197 0.22 -4.12 26.63
N TRP A 198 1.00 -3.43 25.82
CA TRP A 198 1.68 -4.02 24.67
C TRP A 198 3.07 -3.44 24.45
N THR A 199 3.93 -4.22 23.82
CA THR A 199 5.31 -3.82 23.52
C THR A 199 5.38 -3.06 22.19
N LEU A 200 6.03 -1.90 22.22
CA LEU A 200 6.48 -1.16 21.04
C LEU A 200 7.90 -1.59 20.71
N THR A 201 8.14 -1.81 19.43
CA THR A 201 9.44 -2.17 18.84
C THR A 201 9.85 -1.08 17.84
N PRO A 202 11.11 -1.06 17.40
CA PRO A 202 11.56 -0.12 16.38
C PRO A 202 10.79 -0.20 15.05
N THR A 203 10.04 -1.27 14.80
CA THR A 203 9.25 -1.45 13.56
C THR A 203 7.75 -1.22 13.73
N GLY A 204 7.25 -1.02 14.97
CA GLY A 204 5.84 -0.82 15.28
C GLY A 204 5.40 -1.54 16.56
N LEU A 205 4.12 -1.86 16.68
CA LEU A 205 3.67 -2.73 17.77
C LEU A 205 4.23 -4.14 17.55
N LYS A 206 4.68 -4.82 18.61
CA LYS A 206 5.19 -6.19 18.52
C LYS A 206 4.16 -7.09 17.85
N TYR A 207 4.58 -7.91 16.89
CA TYR A 207 3.72 -8.79 16.08
C TYR A 207 2.77 -8.10 15.10
N ASP A 208 2.81 -6.79 14.97
CA ASP A 208 1.91 -6.06 14.09
C ASP A 208 2.33 -6.20 12.62
N ARG A 209 1.40 -6.70 11.80
CA ARG A 209 1.56 -6.98 10.37
C ARG A 209 2.73 -7.93 10.06
N GLU A 210 3.19 -8.74 11.01
CA GLU A 210 4.27 -9.72 10.76
C GLU A 210 3.85 -10.88 9.84
N TRP A 211 2.55 -11.15 9.67
CA TRP A 211 2.07 -12.22 8.80
C TRP A 211 1.28 -11.71 7.60
N MET A 212 1.28 -12.49 6.53
CA MET A 212 0.44 -12.26 5.36
C MET A 212 -0.03 -13.57 4.74
N ILE A 213 -1.22 -13.56 4.17
CA ILE A 213 -1.76 -14.69 3.41
C ILE A 213 -1.42 -14.48 1.94
N ILE A 214 -0.84 -15.48 1.29
CA ILE A 214 -0.54 -15.49 -0.14
C ILE A 214 -1.34 -16.58 -0.87
N ASN A 215 -1.58 -16.37 -2.15
CA ASN A 215 -2.12 -17.39 -3.04
C ASN A 215 -0.99 -18.27 -3.65
N PRO A 216 -1.33 -19.34 -4.39
CA PRO A 216 -0.33 -20.21 -5.05
C PRO A 216 0.60 -19.47 -6.02
N SER A 217 0.18 -18.31 -6.54
CA SER A 217 1.01 -17.47 -7.43
C SER A 217 1.98 -16.55 -6.67
N GLY A 218 2.06 -16.66 -5.34
CA GLY A 218 2.93 -15.82 -4.51
C GLY A 218 2.44 -14.37 -4.37
N ILE A 219 1.14 -14.11 -4.59
CA ILE A 219 0.53 -12.80 -4.45
C ILE A 219 -0.14 -12.71 -3.08
N CYS A 220 0.24 -11.69 -2.30
CA CYS A 220 -0.40 -11.38 -1.03
C CYS A 220 -1.87 -10.96 -1.23
N LEU A 221 -2.77 -11.67 -0.53
CA LEU A 221 -4.18 -11.34 -0.50
C LEU A 221 -4.43 -10.06 0.31
N THR A 222 -5.40 -9.29 -0.14
CA THR A 222 -5.88 -8.11 0.57
C THR A 222 -7.39 -8.14 0.65
N GLN A 223 -7.97 -7.38 1.57
CA GLN A 223 -9.43 -7.26 1.71
C GLN A 223 -10.13 -6.76 0.43
N LYS A 224 -9.40 -6.13 -0.51
CA LYS A 224 -9.91 -5.78 -1.85
C LYS A 224 -10.16 -7.02 -2.72
N HIS A 225 -9.30 -8.03 -2.60
CA HIS A 225 -9.41 -9.28 -3.34
C HIS A 225 -10.35 -10.25 -2.64
N ASN A 226 -10.20 -10.42 -1.32
CA ASN A 226 -11.06 -11.29 -0.52
C ASN A 226 -11.43 -10.61 0.81
N LYS A 227 -12.69 -10.18 0.91
CA LYS A 227 -13.21 -9.45 2.08
C LYS A 227 -13.33 -10.34 3.31
N LYS A 228 -13.49 -11.66 3.14
CA LYS A 228 -13.58 -12.64 4.24
C LYS A 228 -12.33 -12.66 5.11
N LEU A 229 -11.21 -12.10 4.64
CA LEU A 229 -10.03 -11.87 5.47
C LEU A 229 -10.35 -11.11 6.77
N CYS A 230 -11.27 -10.12 6.74
CA CYS A 230 -11.63 -9.38 7.96
C CYS A 230 -12.30 -10.25 9.04
N LEU A 231 -12.85 -11.40 8.65
CA LEU A 231 -13.55 -12.35 9.52
C LEU A 231 -12.58 -13.28 10.25
N ILE A 232 -11.35 -13.44 9.76
CA ILE A 232 -10.28 -14.10 10.50
C ILE A 232 -9.89 -13.17 11.65
N LYS A 233 -10.06 -13.64 12.89
CA LYS A 233 -9.73 -12.91 14.12
C LYS A 233 -8.48 -13.51 14.75
N PRO A 234 -7.32 -12.83 14.64
CA PRO A 234 -6.08 -13.28 15.27
C PRO A 234 -6.07 -12.94 16.76
N GLU A 235 -5.47 -13.79 17.58
CA GLU A 235 -5.22 -13.57 19.01
C GLU A 235 -3.80 -14.01 19.36
N ILE A 236 -3.02 -13.12 19.98
CA ILE A 236 -1.65 -13.43 20.36
C ILE A 236 -1.61 -13.81 21.83
N ASN A 237 -1.09 -15.01 22.11
CA ASN A 237 -0.74 -15.42 23.47
C ASN A 237 0.79 -15.47 23.61
N VAL A 238 1.36 -14.40 24.16
CA VAL A 238 2.82 -14.25 24.33
C VAL A 238 3.39 -15.33 25.27
N LYS A 239 2.68 -15.68 26.34
CA LYS A 239 3.12 -16.68 27.33
C LYS A 239 3.20 -18.09 26.72
N LYS A 240 2.15 -18.48 25.98
CA LYS A 240 2.09 -19.76 25.27
C LYS A 240 2.89 -19.76 23.96
N LYS A 241 3.36 -18.59 23.52
CA LYS A 241 4.07 -18.38 22.25
C LYS A 241 3.26 -18.86 21.04
N ILE A 242 1.97 -18.56 21.02
CA ILE A 242 1.05 -18.91 19.91
C ILE A 242 0.32 -17.68 19.38
N LEU A 243 0.12 -17.67 18.06
CA LEU A 243 -0.86 -16.86 17.35
C LEU A 243 -2.04 -17.77 17.02
N LYS A 244 -3.17 -17.57 17.68
CA LYS A 244 -4.41 -18.29 17.42
C LYS A 244 -5.20 -17.56 16.34
N LEU A 245 -5.66 -18.26 15.31
CA LEU A 245 -6.56 -17.72 14.29
C LEU A 245 -7.95 -18.32 14.48
N ARG A 246 -8.95 -17.44 14.63
CA ARG A 246 -10.35 -17.82 14.76
C ARG A 246 -11.15 -17.43 13.53
N PHE A 247 -12.13 -18.24 13.18
CA PHE A 247 -13.13 -17.94 12.16
C PHE A 247 -14.50 -18.41 12.66
N LYS A 248 -15.52 -17.57 12.56
CA LYS A 248 -16.83 -17.85 13.19
C LYS A 248 -17.41 -19.16 12.67
N GLY A 249 -17.77 -20.06 13.60
CA GLY A 249 -18.40 -21.35 13.30
C GLY A 249 -17.43 -22.44 12.85
N GLN A 250 -16.12 -22.25 13.02
CA GLN A 250 -15.07 -23.16 12.59
C GLN A 250 -14.09 -23.40 13.75
N SER A 251 -13.40 -24.53 13.75
CA SER A 251 -12.36 -24.83 14.75
C SER A 251 -11.22 -23.82 14.64
N ASP A 252 -10.68 -23.38 15.78
CA ASP A 252 -9.51 -22.48 15.80
C ASP A 252 -8.24 -23.22 15.31
N ILE A 253 -7.26 -22.47 14.80
CA ILE A 253 -5.92 -23.00 14.48
C ILE A 253 -4.84 -22.20 15.21
N ASP A 254 -3.86 -22.90 15.79
CA ASP A 254 -2.73 -22.29 16.49
C ASP A 254 -1.49 -22.25 15.59
N VAL A 255 -0.82 -21.11 15.55
CA VAL A 255 0.43 -20.88 14.80
C VAL A 255 1.54 -20.55 15.79
N SER A 256 2.68 -21.24 15.71
CA SER A 256 3.80 -20.98 16.63
C SER A 256 4.42 -19.59 16.41
N LEU A 257 4.67 -18.87 17.50
CA LEU A 257 5.46 -17.61 17.50
C LEU A 257 6.97 -17.88 17.56
N ILE A 258 7.39 -19.13 17.79
CA ILE A 258 8.81 -19.50 17.86
C ILE A 258 9.31 -19.74 16.44
N HIS A 259 10.41 -19.08 16.07
CA HIS A 259 11.19 -19.47 14.91
C HIS A 259 11.99 -20.73 15.27
N PRO A 260 11.83 -21.86 14.55
CA PRO A 260 12.70 -23.00 14.71
C PRO A 260 14.11 -22.60 14.27
N SER A 261 15.09 -22.96 15.09
CA SER A 261 16.51 -22.73 14.85
C SER A 261 17.04 -23.50 13.64
N ASN A 262 16.26 -24.47 13.13
CA ASN A 262 16.69 -25.44 12.12
C ASN A 262 15.83 -25.27 10.86
N GLY A 263 16.49 -25.13 9.70
CA GLY A 263 15.94 -24.63 8.42
C GLY A 263 14.91 -25.52 7.70
N GLU A 264 13.88 -26.01 8.38
CA GLU A 264 12.80 -26.82 7.80
C GLU A 264 11.71 -25.99 7.11
N TYR A 265 11.62 -24.68 7.37
CA TYR A 265 10.59 -23.86 6.74
C TYR A 265 10.95 -23.49 5.30
N LYS A 266 10.03 -23.82 4.40
CA LYS A 266 10.03 -23.34 3.02
C LYS A 266 9.89 -21.82 3.04
N ALA A 267 10.93 -21.13 2.61
CA ALA A 267 10.85 -19.70 2.43
C ALA A 267 10.17 -19.41 1.08
N TYR A 268 9.07 -18.65 1.13
CA TYR A 268 8.34 -18.25 -0.07
C TYR A 268 8.64 -16.79 -0.41
N LEU A 269 8.81 -16.52 -1.71
CA LEU A 269 8.99 -15.17 -2.21
C LEU A 269 7.63 -14.59 -2.62
N CYS A 270 7.14 -13.63 -1.85
CA CYS A 270 5.96 -12.87 -2.23
C CYS A 270 6.34 -11.73 -3.19
N GLN A 271 5.81 -11.80 -4.41
CA GLN A 271 5.99 -10.76 -5.44
C GLN A 271 4.73 -9.90 -5.51
N SER A 272 4.50 -9.07 -4.49
CA SER A 272 3.33 -8.18 -4.48
C SER A 272 3.67 -6.81 -5.06
N LYS A 273 2.89 -6.38 -6.07
CA LYS A 273 2.93 -4.98 -6.56
C LYS A 273 2.47 -3.96 -5.51
N VAL A 274 1.78 -4.40 -4.46
CA VAL A 274 1.16 -3.51 -3.46
C VAL A 274 2.20 -2.91 -2.51
N CYS A 275 3.32 -3.61 -2.30
CA CYS A 275 4.43 -3.10 -1.48
C CYS A 275 5.64 -2.67 -2.33
N GLY A 276 5.66 -2.93 -3.64
CA GLY A 276 6.84 -2.70 -4.50
C GLY A 276 8.00 -3.65 -4.22
N ASP A 277 8.06 -4.18 -3.01
CA ASP A 277 9.14 -5.01 -2.48
C ASP A 277 8.84 -6.51 -2.60
N ARG A 278 9.91 -7.26 -2.85
CA ARG A 278 9.90 -8.72 -2.73
C ARG A 278 10.06 -9.06 -1.26
N ILE A 279 9.04 -9.66 -0.67
CA ILE A 279 9.05 -10.01 0.75
C ILE A 279 9.20 -11.52 0.85
N GLN A 280 10.23 -11.95 1.58
CA GLN A 280 10.44 -13.35 1.91
C GLN A 280 9.89 -13.63 3.31
N GLY A 281 9.26 -14.78 3.48
CA GLY A 281 8.72 -15.18 4.76
C GLY A 281 8.70 -16.69 4.95
N TRP A 282 8.63 -17.09 6.22
CA TRP A 282 8.51 -18.47 6.66
C TRP A 282 7.07 -18.95 6.51
N ASP A 283 6.88 -20.10 5.84
CA ASP A 283 5.58 -20.76 5.77
C ASP A 283 5.18 -21.31 7.14
N CYS A 284 3.92 -21.08 7.52
CA CYS A 284 3.38 -21.53 8.80
C CYS A 284 2.81 -22.96 8.76
N GLY A 285 3.01 -23.69 7.66
CA GLY A 285 2.74 -25.13 7.56
C GLY A 285 1.43 -25.50 6.85
N ASP A 286 1.29 -26.79 6.57
CA ASP A 286 0.20 -27.34 5.75
C ASP A 286 -1.17 -27.28 6.47
N GLU A 287 -1.22 -27.48 7.79
CA GLU A 287 -2.46 -27.37 8.56
C GLU A 287 -3.06 -25.96 8.50
N VAL A 288 -2.21 -24.93 8.64
CA VAL A 288 -2.62 -23.52 8.52
C VAL A 288 -3.05 -23.20 7.09
N SER A 289 -2.35 -23.76 6.09
CA SER A 289 -2.69 -23.64 4.67
C SER A 289 -4.09 -24.19 4.38
N GLU A 290 -4.39 -25.39 4.86
CA GLU A 290 -5.68 -26.05 4.67
C GLU A 290 -6.79 -25.28 5.40
N TRP A 291 -6.57 -24.91 6.66
CA TRP A 291 -7.50 -24.10 7.44
C TRP A 291 -7.85 -22.79 6.73
N LEU A 292 -6.86 -22.07 6.22
CA LEU A 292 -7.10 -20.83 5.46
C LEU A 292 -7.87 -21.10 4.17
N SER A 293 -7.52 -22.17 3.46
CA SER A 293 -8.13 -22.50 2.18
C SER A 293 -9.61 -22.82 2.31
N ILE A 294 -9.99 -23.55 3.37
CA ILE A 294 -11.38 -23.88 3.72
C ILE A 294 -12.14 -22.60 4.10
N ASN A 295 -11.62 -21.81 5.04
CA ASN A 295 -12.34 -20.65 5.57
C ASN A 295 -12.50 -19.49 4.58
N LEU A 296 -11.61 -19.39 3.59
CA LEU A 296 -11.62 -18.33 2.58
C LEU A 296 -12.15 -18.80 1.22
N ASP A 297 -12.61 -20.06 1.12
CA ASP A 297 -13.10 -20.71 -0.11
C ASP A 297 -12.12 -20.57 -1.29
N MET A 298 -10.83 -20.75 -1.03
CA MET A 298 -9.79 -20.58 -2.05
C MET A 298 -8.65 -21.57 -1.80
N PRO A 299 -8.36 -22.50 -2.72
CA PRO A 299 -7.35 -23.52 -2.49
C PRO A 299 -5.92 -22.98 -2.56
N GLY A 300 -5.02 -23.60 -1.80
CA GLY A 300 -3.57 -23.40 -1.88
C GLY A 300 -3.09 -22.08 -1.26
N LEU A 301 -3.83 -21.53 -0.30
CA LEU A 301 -3.39 -20.36 0.44
C LEU A 301 -2.29 -20.71 1.42
N ARG A 302 -1.29 -19.84 1.57
CA ARG A 302 -0.23 -19.99 2.56
C ARG A 302 -0.16 -18.79 3.48
N LEU A 303 0.08 -19.04 4.77
CA LEU A 303 0.39 -17.99 5.73
C LEU A 303 1.90 -17.85 5.84
N LEU A 304 2.43 -16.69 5.49
CA LEU A 304 3.84 -16.38 5.61
C LEU A 304 4.06 -15.42 6.76
N ARG A 305 5.06 -15.71 7.60
CA ARG A 305 5.60 -14.77 8.59
C ARG A 305 6.84 -14.09 8.02
N GLN A 306 6.90 -12.77 8.05
CA GLN A 306 8.02 -11.99 7.55
C GLN A 306 9.32 -12.34 8.32
N CYS A 307 10.43 -12.45 7.59
CA CYS A 307 11.76 -12.54 8.18
C CYS A 307 12.30 -11.11 8.38
N ASN A 308 12.31 -10.62 9.62
CA ASN A 308 12.80 -9.25 9.93
C ASN A 308 14.33 -9.16 9.97
N SER A 309 15.03 -10.29 9.97
CA SER A 309 16.47 -10.36 10.05
C SER A 309 17.04 -10.83 8.72
N THR A 310 17.60 -9.89 7.96
CA THR A 310 18.56 -10.22 6.92
C THR A 310 19.68 -11.09 7.52
N LYS A 311 20.07 -10.89 8.80
CA LYS A 311 21.11 -11.67 9.46
C LYS A 311 20.78 -13.16 9.67
N GLU A 312 19.52 -13.54 9.89
CA GLU A 312 19.13 -14.95 10.09
C GLU A 312 19.17 -15.76 8.78
N ILE A 313 19.04 -15.09 7.63
CA ILE A 313 19.17 -15.73 6.30
C ILE A 313 20.60 -15.58 5.76
N LEU A 314 21.30 -14.50 6.10
CA LEU A 314 22.66 -14.19 5.64
C LEU A 314 23.77 -14.96 6.38
N GLY A 315 23.49 -16.16 6.87
CA GLY A 315 24.52 -17.18 7.05
C GLY A 315 25.20 -17.58 5.72
N ARG A 316 24.73 -17.06 4.56
CA ARG A 316 25.26 -17.41 3.23
C ARG A 316 25.47 -16.27 2.22
N PHE A 317 25.16 -15.00 2.51
CA PHE A 317 25.52 -13.87 1.63
C PHE A 317 25.82 -12.60 2.44
N SER A 318 26.74 -11.76 1.99
CA SER A 318 27.26 -10.63 2.78
C SER A 318 26.26 -9.51 3.02
N SER A 319 26.19 -9.06 4.27
CA SER A 319 25.42 -7.93 4.79
C SER A 319 26.08 -6.58 4.48
N LYS A 320 25.43 -5.69 3.73
CA LYS A 320 25.74 -4.24 3.79
C LYS A 320 24.57 -3.25 3.70
N ASP A 321 23.35 -3.66 3.33
CA ASP A 321 22.20 -2.73 3.30
C ASP A 321 21.02 -3.31 4.10
N ALA A 322 21.02 -3.08 5.41
CA ALA A 322 19.85 -3.35 6.25
C ALA A 322 19.30 -2.01 6.75
N THR A 323 18.46 -1.38 5.93
CA THR A 323 17.57 -0.33 6.42
C THR A 323 16.44 -1.01 7.23
N PRO A 324 16.00 -0.42 8.36
CA PRO A 324 14.84 -0.95 9.08
C PRO A 324 13.61 -0.84 8.17
N GLN A 325 13.24 -1.96 7.55
CA GLN A 325 12.02 -2.05 6.74
C GLN A 325 10.81 -1.97 7.67
N LEU A 326 9.91 -1.03 7.39
CA LEU A 326 8.58 -1.01 8.02
C LEU A 326 7.90 -2.36 7.76
N SER A 327 7.56 -3.08 8.83
CA SER A 327 6.86 -4.38 8.82
C SER A 327 5.56 -4.26 8.05
N LEU A 328 5.48 -4.71 6.79
CA LEU A 328 4.29 -4.85 5.91
C LEU A 328 3.21 -3.73 5.96
N ALA A 329 3.50 -2.60 6.61
CA ALA A 329 2.61 -1.54 6.99
C ALA A 329 2.60 -0.52 5.87
N ASN A 330 1.41 -0.08 5.47
CA ASN A 330 1.26 0.55 4.17
C ASN A 330 1.95 1.93 4.07
N LYS A 331 2.15 2.67 5.18
CA LYS A 331 2.71 4.04 5.15
C LYS A 331 3.45 4.49 6.42
N ALA A 332 3.09 3.99 7.61
CA ALA A 332 3.68 4.39 8.89
C ALA A 332 3.59 3.27 9.92
N GLN A 333 4.33 3.40 11.03
CA GLN A 333 4.37 2.41 12.10
C GLN A 333 3.04 2.28 12.83
N TYR A 334 2.38 3.42 13.08
CA TYR A 334 1.13 3.45 13.81
C TYR A 334 0.09 4.33 13.13
N LEU A 335 -1.17 3.99 13.33
CA LEU A 335 -2.32 4.83 13.01
C LEU A 335 -3.06 5.21 14.29
N LEU A 336 -3.18 6.51 14.56
CA LEU A 336 -3.97 7.03 15.66
C LEU A 336 -5.33 7.54 15.20
N LEU A 337 -6.36 7.22 15.98
CA LEU A 337 -7.70 7.79 15.89
C LEU A 337 -8.12 8.40 17.21
N ASN A 338 -8.91 9.45 17.12
CA ASN A 338 -9.57 10.09 18.24
C ASN A 338 -11.04 9.65 18.28
N LEU A 339 -11.51 9.22 19.45
CA LEU A 339 -12.89 8.79 19.67
C LEU A 339 -13.90 9.89 19.36
N ALA A 340 -13.57 11.15 19.68
CA ALA A 340 -14.44 12.29 19.35
C ALA A 340 -14.62 12.46 17.83
N SER A 341 -13.57 12.25 17.03
CA SER A 341 -13.63 12.28 15.57
C SER A 341 -14.51 11.17 15.00
N VAL A 342 -14.47 9.98 15.59
CA VAL A 342 -15.33 8.85 15.19
C VAL A 342 -16.78 9.13 15.52
N THR A 343 -17.05 9.63 16.72
CA THR A 343 -18.41 9.99 17.16
C THR A 343 -19.00 11.08 16.26
N TRP A 344 -18.23 12.12 15.96
CA TRP A 344 -18.60 13.15 14.98
C TRP A 344 -18.96 12.53 13.62
N LEU A 345 -18.16 11.58 13.13
CA LEU A 345 -18.39 10.96 11.83
C LEU A 345 -19.69 10.16 11.81
N MET A 346 -19.97 9.39 12.87
CA MET A 346 -21.22 8.64 13.00
C MET A 346 -22.44 9.56 12.97
N GLN A 347 -22.37 10.75 13.59
CA GLN A 347 -23.43 11.75 13.54
C GLN A 347 -23.63 12.40 12.15
N LYS A 348 -22.65 12.28 11.25
CA LYS A 348 -22.74 12.77 9.88
C LYS A 348 -23.31 11.74 8.90
N VAL A 349 -23.30 10.46 9.27
CA VAL A 349 -23.92 9.43 8.46
C VAL A 349 -25.44 9.56 8.58
N SER A 350 -26.17 9.43 7.48
CA SER A 350 -27.63 9.48 7.49
C SER A 350 -28.20 8.32 8.32
N ASP A 351 -29.30 8.55 9.04
CA ASP A 351 -29.96 7.51 9.84
C ASP A 351 -30.23 6.24 9.01
N GLY A 352 -29.76 5.09 9.50
CA GLY A 352 -29.95 3.78 8.87
C GLY A 352 -28.86 3.33 7.90
N GLU A 353 -27.95 4.21 7.45
CA GLU A 353 -26.91 3.83 6.47
C GLU A 353 -25.69 3.13 7.10
N LEU A 354 -25.51 3.27 8.42
CA LEU A 354 -24.42 2.66 9.19
C LEU A 354 -24.94 2.18 10.56
N ASN A 355 -25.70 1.07 10.54
CA ASN A 355 -26.28 0.42 11.72
C ASN A 355 -25.25 -0.46 12.45
N GLU A 356 -24.15 0.15 12.89
CA GLU A 356 -23.07 -0.52 13.62
C GLU A 356 -22.74 0.25 14.89
N ASP A 357 -22.31 -0.46 15.93
CA ASP A 357 -21.80 0.16 17.16
C ASP A 357 -20.48 0.89 16.90
N THR A 358 -20.13 1.81 17.80
CA THR A 358 -18.93 2.65 17.68
C THR A 358 -17.64 1.83 17.54
N ASN A 359 -17.49 0.69 18.23
CA ASN A 359 -16.30 -0.14 18.11
C ASN A 359 -16.21 -0.78 16.72
N SER A 360 -17.32 -1.28 16.18
CA SER A 360 -17.36 -1.80 14.81
C SER A 360 -16.93 -0.75 13.78
N VAL A 361 -17.36 0.52 13.96
CA VAL A 361 -16.92 1.64 13.11
C VAL A 361 -15.43 1.93 13.26
N ILE A 362 -14.90 1.94 14.48
CA ILE A 362 -13.46 2.13 14.75
C ILE A 362 -12.64 1.09 13.98
N LEU A 363 -13.05 -0.19 14.03
CA LEU A 363 -12.34 -1.29 13.38
C LEU A 363 -12.25 -1.14 11.85
N ARG A 364 -13.20 -0.46 11.20
CA ARG A 364 -13.15 -0.17 9.76
C ARG A 364 -11.92 0.67 9.37
N PHE A 365 -11.50 1.57 10.24
CA PHE A 365 -10.34 2.44 10.01
C PHE A 365 -9.00 1.78 10.35
N ARG A 366 -9.05 0.64 11.03
CA ARG A 366 -7.91 -0.16 11.44
C ARG A 366 -6.82 0.61 12.22
N PRO A 367 -7.18 1.45 13.21
CA PRO A 367 -6.19 2.18 14.02
C PRO A 367 -5.35 1.22 14.85
N ASN A 368 -4.16 1.66 15.25
CA ASN A 368 -3.36 1.04 16.31
C ASN A 368 -3.68 1.63 17.67
N PHE A 369 -3.91 2.95 17.72
CA PHE A 369 -4.20 3.67 18.94
C PHE A 369 -5.53 4.39 18.81
N LEU A 370 -6.41 4.17 19.79
CA LEU A 370 -7.61 4.98 19.98
C LEU A 370 -7.41 5.86 21.21
N VAL A 371 -7.54 7.16 21.05
CA VAL A 371 -7.39 8.14 22.14
C VAL A 371 -8.67 8.93 22.35
N SER A 372 -8.85 9.47 23.55
CA SER A 372 -10.01 10.29 23.92
C SER A 372 -9.61 11.76 24.11
N PHE A 373 -9.27 12.45 23.03
CA PHE A 373 -9.24 13.92 23.08
C PHE A 373 -10.66 14.46 23.08
N THR A 374 -10.86 15.62 23.71
CA THR A 374 -12.19 16.19 23.96
C THR A 374 -12.92 16.60 22.68
N GLN A 375 -12.20 17.20 21.73
CA GLN A 375 -12.78 17.73 20.49
C GLN A 375 -12.47 16.84 19.29
N PRO A 376 -13.39 16.74 18.31
CA PRO A 376 -13.12 16.03 17.06
C PRO A 376 -11.98 16.72 16.31
N PHE A 377 -11.14 15.90 15.69
CA PHE A 377 -10.01 16.30 14.86
C PHE A 377 -8.88 17.04 15.56
N HIS A 378 -8.86 17.12 16.89
CA HIS A 378 -7.75 17.70 17.64
C HIS A 378 -6.42 17.02 17.35
N GLU A 379 -6.42 15.71 17.08
CA GLU A 379 -5.25 14.96 16.65
C GLU A 379 -4.56 15.55 15.40
N ASN A 380 -5.29 16.32 14.57
CA ASN A 380 -4.70 16.94 13.38
C ASN A 380 -3.86 18.19 13.67
N LYS A 381 -3.96 18.77 14.88
CA LYS A 381 -3.26 20.00 15.24
C LYS A 381 -1.81 19.74 15.69
N PHE A 382 -1.56 18.57 16.26
CA PHE A 382 -0.31 18.26 16.93
C PHE A 382 0.72 17.63 15.98
N GLU A 383 1.98 18.00 16.17
CA GLU A 383 3.12 17.38 15.47
C GLU A 383 3.73 16.24 16.29
N MET A 384 3.65 16.32 17.61
CA MET A 384 4.22 15.34 18.54
C MET A 384 3.17 14.86 19.54
N PHE A 385 3.28 13.59 19.92
CA PHE A 385 2.40 12.91 20.87
C PHE A 385 3.25 12.23 21.94
N SER A 386 3.01 12.55 23.19
CA SER A 386 3.63 11.88 24.35
C SER A 386 2.63 10.89 24.93
N PHE A 387 2.95 9.61 24.94
CA PHE A 387 2.21 8.56 25.65
C PHE A 387 3.03 8.21 26.89
N ASP A 388 2.71 8.86 28.01
CA ASP A 388 3.58 8.90 29.19
C ASP A 388 5.03 9.32 28.82
N ASN A 389 5.96 8.36 28.81
CA ASN A 389 7.37 8.56 28.49
C ASN A 389 7.74 8.22 27.02
N ILE A 390 6.76 7.87 26.19
CA ILE A 390 6.97 7.48 24.79
C ILE A 390 6.63 8.67 23.89
N LEU A 391 7.60 9.12 23.11
CA LEU A 391 7.42 10.23 22.17
C LEU A 391 7.22 9.70 20.74
N LEU A 392 6.08 10.04 20.14
CA LEU A 392 5.73 9.70 18.76
C LEU A 392 5.51 10.96 17.94
N LYS A 393 6.03 10.98 16.72
CA LYS A 393 5.91 12.08 15.77
C LYS A 393 4.82 11.82 14.74
N SER A 394 3.99 12.82 14.49
CA SER A 394 3.03 12.82 13.40
C SER A 394 3.74 12.89 12.05
N SER A 395 3.45 11.93 11.17
CA SER A 395 3.92 11.90 9.78
C SER A 395 2.83 12.31 8.79
N GLY A 396 1.71 12.82 9.28
CA GLY A 396 0.63 13.39 8.49
C GLY A 396 -0.67 12.59 8.52
N LYS A 397 -1.66 13.09 7.79
CA LYS A 397 -3.03 12.57 7.82
C LYS A 397 -3.17 11.29 6.99
N CYS A 398 -3.96 10.34 7.49
CA CYS A 398 -4.23 9.09 6.80
C CYS A 398 -5.30 9.26 5.72
N THR A 399 -4.90 9.20 4.45
CA THR A 399 -5.84 9.12 3.32
C THR A 399 -6.62 7.81 3.38
N ARG A 400 -7.94 7.89 3.28
CA ARG A 400 -8.82 6.73 3.31
C ARG A 400 -9.26 6.33 1.91
N CYS A 401 -9.52 5.04 1.76
CA CYS A 401 -9.98 4.43 0.53
C CYS A 401 -11.16 3.50 0.85
N GLN A 402 -11.75 2.88 -0.18
CA GLN A 402 -12.88 1.93 -0.06
C GLN A 402 -12.65 0.76 0.92
N MET A 403 -11.44 0.56 1.45
CA MET A 403 -11.22 -0.41 2.51
C MET A 403 -12.07 -0.15 3.76
N ILE A 404 -12.31 1.11 4.12
CA ILE A 404 -13.11 1.46 5.31
C ILE A 404 -14.60 1.13 5.12
N CYS A 405 -15.02 0.85 3.88
CA CYS A 405 -16.39 0.49 3.53
C CYS A 405 -16.74 -0.97 3.84
N ILE A 406 -15.75 -1.80 4.20
CA ILE A 406 -15.94 -3.21 4.53
C ILE A 406 -16.33 -3.33 6.01
N ASN A 407 -17.50 -3.89 6.29
CA ASN A 407 -17.90 -4.25 7.65
C ASN A 407 -16.94 -5.32 8.19
N GLN A 408 -16.24 -5.04 9.29
CA GLN A 408 -15.21 -5.94 9.79
C GLN A 408 -15.77 -7.18 10.50
N ASN A 409 -17.08 -7.26 10.73
CA ASN A 409 -17.76 -8.39 11.35
C ASN A 409 -18.50 -9.28 10.33
N THR A 410 -18.98 -8.70 9.22
CA THR A 410 -19.73 -9.45 8.17
C THR A 410 -18.96 -9.60 6.86
N GLY A 411 -17.99 -8.74 6.57
CA GLY A 411 -17.27 -8.70 5.29
C GLY A 411 -18.05 -8.04 4.15
N GLU A 412 -19.25 -7.54 4.43
CA GLU A 412 -20.10 -6.84 3.46
C GLU A 412 -19.55 -5.44 3.14
N ILE A 413 -19.84 -4.96 1.92
CA ILE A 413 -19.47 -3.61 1.48
C ILE A 413 -20.65 -2.68 1.64
N SER A 414 -20.36 -1.50 2.19
CA SER A 414 -21.27 -0.35 2.26
C SER A 414 -20.68 0.84 1.48
N LYS A 415 -21.43 1.93 1.29
CA LYS A 415 -20.86 3.19 0.76
C LYS A 415 -20.22 4.01 1.88
N GLU A 416 -20.71 3.84 3.10
CA GLU A 416 -20.23 4.51 4.30
C GLU A 416 -19.04 3.78 4.93
N PRO A 417 -18.21 4.47 5.74
CA PRO A 417 -18.25 5.91 6.04
C PRO A 417 -17.51 6.78 5.01
N LEU A 418 -17.06 6.20 3.88
CA LEU A 418 -16.26 6.92 2.88
C LEU A 418 -17.04 8.03 2.18
N HIS A 419 -18.32 7.79 1.91
CA HIS A 419 -19.20 8.74 1.26
C HIS A 419 -19.45 9.98 2.15
N SER A 420 -19.79 9.79 3.43
CA SER A 420 -19.89 10.90 4.40
C SER A 420 -18.57 11.68 4.52
N LEU A 421 -17.43 10.99 4.64
CA LEU A 421 -16.12 11.66 4.66
C LEU A 421 -15.86 12.47 3.38
N SER A 422 -16.23 11.95 2.20
CA SER A 422 -16.05 12.68 0.94
C SER A 422 -16.89 13.94 0.87
N ARG A 423 -18.13 13.89 1.39
CA ARG A 423 -19.03 15.04 1.46
C ARG A 423 -18.47 16.12 2.39
N GLU A 424 -18.08 15.75 3.60
CA GLU A 424 -17.60 16.70 4.61
C GLU A 424 -16.22 17.30 4.25
N PHE A 425 -15.32 16.52 3.63
CA PHE A 425 -13.96 16.97 3.30
C PHE A 425 -13.76 17.42 1.84
N LYS A 426 -14.84 17.62 1.08
CA LYS A 426 -14.81 18.11 -0.32
C LYS A 426 -13.82 17.31 -1.21
N GLY A 427 -13.83 15.98 -1.05
CA GLY A 427 -13.05 15.04 -1.88
C GLY A 427 -11.68 14.61 -1.36
N LYS A 428 -11.01 15.35 -0.47
CA LYS A 428 -9.77 14.89 0.20
C LYS A 428 -10.11 14.07 1.44
N VAL A 429 -10.44 12.80 1.24
CA VAL A 429 -10.88 11.90 2.32
C VAL A 429 -9.70 11.49 3.20
N THR A 430 -9.48 12.23 4.29
CA THR A 430 -8.51 11.89 5.34
C THR A 430 -9.20 11.68 6.68
N PHE A 431 -8.76 10.70 7.46
CA PHE A 431 -9.30 10.46 8.80
C PHE A 431 -8.23 9.78 9.65
N GLY A 432 -7.93 10.26 10.86
CA GLY A 432 -6.79 9.77 11.65
C GLY A 432 -5.43 10.21 11.14
N ILE A 433 -4.41 10.01 11.99
CA ILE A 433 -3.03 10.47 11.76
C ILE A 433 -2.04 9.31 11.83
N TYR A 434 -1.02 9.38 10.99
CA TYR A 434 0.09 8.46 11.05
C TYR A 434 1.10 8.91 12.09
N LEU A 435 1.55 7.99 12.94
CA LEU A 435 2.60 8.24 13.91
C LEU A 435 3.80 7.35 13.62
N ASN A 436 4.99 7.89 13.87
CA ASN A 436 6.25 7.15 13.89
C ASN A 436 6.99 7.47 15.19
N GLN A 437 7.70 6.49 15.72
CA GLN A 437 8.56 6.65 16.88
C GLN A 437 9.85 7.38 16.46
N GLU A 438 10.26 8.37 17.23
CA GLU A 438 11.61 8.91 17.12
C GLU A 438 12.58 7.88 17.71
N VAL A 439 13.63 7.57 16.94
CA VAL A 439 14.51 6.40 17.08
C VAL A 439 14.76 5.98 18.53
N SER A 440 14.34 4.76 18.87
CA SER A 440 14.68 4.12 20.14
C SER A 440 15.02 2.66 19.86
N ASP A 441 16.22 2.23 20.26
CA ASP A 441 16.67 0.84 20.10
C ASP A 441 16.10 -0.11 21.19
N ARG A 442 15.18 0.39 22.04
CA ARG A 442 14.65 -0.36 23.19
C ARG A 442 13.19 -0.76 22.95
N GLU A 443 12.87 -1.98 23.34
CA GLU A 443 11.47 -2.40 23.50
C GLU A 443 10.87 -1.62 24.68
N ILE A 444 9.75 -0.92 24.45
CA ILE A 444 9.06 -0.15 25.50
C ILE A 444 7.63 -0.65 25.63
N THR A 445 7.16 -0.85 26.85
CA THR A 445 5.78 -1.27 27.12
C THR A 445 4.87 -0.05 27.26
N LEU A 446 3.78 -0.02 26.49
CA LEU A 446 2.71 0.97 26.57
C LEU A 446 1.47 0.34 27.20
N SER A 447 0.86 1.02 28.17
CA SER A 447 -0.31 0.51 28.88
C SER A 447 -1.57 1.25 28.46
N LEU A 448 -2.72 0.57 28.52
CA LEU A 448 -4.01 1.25 28.42
C LEU A 448 -4.20 2.22 29.58
N GLY A 449 -4.91 3.31 29.34
CA GLY A 449 -5.06 4.38 30.31
C GLY A 449 -3.90 5.38 30.37
N SER A 450 -2.80 5.14 29.63
CA SER A 450 -1.69 6.09 29.51
C SER A 450 -2.18 7.48 29.10
N LYS A 451 -1.58 8.50 29.71
CA LYS A 451 -1.89 9.90 29.39
C LYS A 451 -1.27 10.25 28.05
N VAL A 452 -2.09 10.81 27.16
CA VAL A 452 -1.66 11.23 25.82
C VAL A 452 -1.66 12.75 25.76
N ILE A 453 -0.49 13.33 25.49
CA ILE A 453 -0.32 14.78 25.36
C ILE A 453 0.03 15.11 23.92
N GLY A 454 -0.80 15.92 23.28
CA GLY A 454 -0.52 16.48 21.96
C GLY A 454 0.26 17.78 22.07
N ARG A 455 1.37 17.93 21.34
CA ARG A 455 2.20 19.14 21.31
C ARG A 455 2.33 19.68 19.89
N ASN A 456 2.17 20.99 19.75
CA ASN A 456 2.50 21.72 18.53
C ASN A 456 4.02 21.93 18.45
N LYS A 457 4.55 22.17 17.26
CA LYS A 457 5.94 22.59 17.12
C LYS A 457 6.15 23.87 17.93
N SER A 458 7.10 23.88 18.85
CA SER A 458 7.61 25.13 19.39
C SER A 458 8.13 25.94 18.21
N VAL A 459 7.56 27.13 17.99
CA VAL A 459 8.14 28.14 17.07
C VAL A 459 9.50 28.57 17.59
#